data_AF-A0A915MD71-F1
#
_entry.id   AF-A0A915MD71-F1
#
_cell.length_a   1.000
_cell.length_b   1.000
_cell.length_c   1.000
_cell.angle_alpha   90.00
_cell.angle_beta   90.00
_cell.angle_gamma   90.00
#
_symmetry.space_group_name_H-M   'P 1'
#
loop_
_entity.id
_entity.type
_entity.pdbx_description
1 polymer ?
#
loop_
_entity_poly.entity_id
_entity_poly.type
_entity_poly.pdbx_seq_one_letter_code
_entity_poly.pdbx_strand_id
1 'polypeptide(L)'
;MNSNISKENNDCNKECQEINNEIKESPSQVAILSIENNIGEEKGMELQINNKVTKTSLNLNDDNCWNNPILCNLFGFLIPLSYMIWDCRNTPHRLTGLVGLTFFVIILCLCSHKPSKDWGTNKFSEIANLIISILDFTFHGTDFAYGFLSSPPNICGMHPVLAFKILQVIIYVGALVSVLYFYGIIQAVLKRLAWLMQFTMGTTATESLNACGCVFLGNAESPLLIRPYIEKMTNSELHALITTGFSCIAGAVFAVFISFGACPRYLLSAAVMGAPGSLACSKLLYPETEESITKGVDDLDLPPSEKKNAMESISSGSTEAIHLVNCLVASMITFISLTALISGIIEYAGSLLGYPGWSLELLFGYALFPIAYLIGVTDGMDQALLVGRLLGIKIAVSDFLSFKQLGEILHLLTPRTAMIATYSLCSFSNLIAAGAQMAIIGGIAPKTKPIISKLIMSALLGGNITCFISACIAGILIEDPILCQKTYGIQSENCFDINLHQKFMEEIIRQRNITLN
;
A
#
# COMPACT_ATOMS: atom_id res chain seq x y z
N MET A 1 61.04 6.68 -25.03
CA MET A 1 59.81 6.75 -24.19
C MET A 1 58.70 5.81 -24.68
N ASN A 2 58.47 5.62 -25.99
CA ASN A 2 57.43 4.69 -26.47
C ASN A 2 57.79 3.20 -26.52
N SER A 3 59.05 2.79 -26.27
CA SER A 3 59.47 1.37 -26.28
C SER A 3 59.40 0.69 -24.90
N ASN A 4 59.28 1.46 -23.81
CA ASN A 4 59.20 0.91 -22.45
C ASN A 4 57.75 0.64 -22.04
N ILE A 5 56.80 1.46 -22.51
CA ILE A 5 55.37 1.31 -22.23
C ILE A 5 54.79 0.06 -22.95
N SER A 6 55.32 -0.29 -24.13
CA SER A 6 54.91 -1.50 -24.86
C SER A 6 55.49 -2.80 -24.28
N LYS A 7 56.56 -2.73 -23.49
CA LYS A 7 57.10 -3.90 -22.76
C LYS A 7 56.33 -4.14 -21.47
N GLU A 8 56.05 -3.08 -20.69
CA GLU A 8 55.24 -3.18 -19.47
C GLU A 8 53.80 -3.70 -19.72
N ASN A 9 53.16 -3.28 -20.81
CA ASN A 9 51.82 -3.79 -21.15
C ASN A 9 51.79 -5.25 -21.63
N ASN A 10 52.89 -5.75 -22.22
CA ASN A 10 52.97 -7.15 -22.66
C ASN A 10 53.34 -8.09 -21.52
N ASP A 11 54.11 -7.63 -20.53
CA ASP A 11 54.43 -8.39 -19.33
C ASP A 11 53.20 -8.47 -18.39
N CYS A 12 52.42 -7.39 -18.27
CA CYS A 12 51.17 -7.38 -17.47
C CYS A 12 50.08 -8.30 -18.05
N ASN A 13 49.95 -8.39 -19.38
CA ASN A 13 49.00 -9.31 -20.03
C ASN A 13 49.41 -10.79 -19.91
N LYS A 14 50.71 -11.09 -19.82
CA LYS A 14 51.19 -12.46 -19.58
C LYS A 14 50.98 -12.89 -18.13
N GLU A 15 51.23 -12.01 -17.16
CA GLU A 15 50.91 -12.28 -15.75
C GLU A 15 49.39 -12.48 -15.54
N CYS A 16 48.52 -11.69 -16.20
CA CYS A 16 47.07 -11.91 -16.11
C CYS A 16 46.60 -13.22 -16.77
N GLN A 17 47.30 -13.73 -17.80
CA GLN A 17 46.97 -15.00 -18.43
C GLN A 17 47.50 -16.21 -17.65
N GLU A 18 48.65 -16.09 -16.98
CA GLU A 18 49.16 -17.13 -16.07
C GLU A 18 48.29 -17.24 -14.81
N ILE A 19 47.84 -16.11 -14.22
CA ILE A 19 46.90 -16.09 -13.09
C ILE A 19 45.55 -16.73 -13.45
N ASN A 20 45.02 -16.47 -14.65
CA ASN A 20 43.74 -17.08 -15.09
C ASN A 20 43.84 -18.58 -15.36
N ASN A 21 45.04 -19.10 -15.66
CA ASN A 21 45.27 -20.53 -15.85
C ASN A 21 45.52 -21.23 -14.50
N GLU A 22 46.17 -20.59 -13.52
CA GLU A 22 46.28 -21.11 -12.14
C GLU A 22 44.94 -21.12 -11.38
N ILE A 23 44.02 -20.20 -11.69
CA ILE A 23 42.67 -20.20 -11.11
C ILE A 23 41.85 -21.43 -11.55
N LYS A 24 42.10 -22.00 -12.73
CA LYS A 24 41.38 -23.18 -13.24
C LYS A 24 41.80 -24.51 -12.63
N GLU A 25 42.97 -24.59 -11.98
CA GLU A 25 43.50 -25.84 -11.39
C GLU A 25 43.58 -25.81 -9.85
N SER A 26 43.02 -24.79 -9.20
CA SER A 26 43.10 -24.66 -7.74
C SER A 26 42.01 -25.44 -6.97
N PRO A 27 42.32 -26.00 -5.76
CA PRO A 27 41.40 -26.77 -4.90
C PRO A 27 40.18 -25.98 -4.37
N SER A 28 40.00 -24.73 -4.80
CA SER A 28 38.97 -23.77 -4.40
C SER A 28 37.54 -24.18 -4.78
N GLN A 29 37.34 -24.92 -5.88
CA GLN A 29 36.01 -25.44 -6.24
C GLN A 29 35.53 -26.56 -5.31
N VAL A 30 36.45 -27.32 -4.70
CA VAL A 30 36.10 -28.40 -3.75
C VAL A 30 35.72 -27.83 -2.38
N ALA A 31 36.30 -26.69 -1.99
CA ALA A 31 35.96 -25.99 -0.75
C ALA A 31 34.57 -25.32 -0.82
N ILE A 32 34.19 -24.76 -1.99
CA ILE A 32 32.86 -24.17 -2.21
C ILE A 32 31.75 -25.25 -2.08
N LEU A 33 31.96 -26.44 -2.66
CA LEU A 33 31.02 -27.57 -2.56
C LEU A 33 30.91 -28.17 -1.14
N SER A 34 31.95 -28.03 -0.31
CA SER A 34 31.95 -28.56 1.07
C SER A 34 31.27 -27.61 2.06
N ILE A 35 31.31 -26.29 1.79
CA ILE A 35 30.65 -25.26 2.60
C ILE A 35 29.15 -25.20 2.31
N GLU A 36 28.71 -25.43 1.06
CA GLU A 36 27.29 -25.56 0.72
C GLU A 36 26.58 -26.72 1.44
N ASN A 37 27.28 -27.85 1.67
CA ASN A 37 26.71 -29.01 2.35
C ASN A 37 26.50 -28.79 3.86
N ASN A 38 27.36 -28.03 4.54
CA ASN A 38 27.22 -27.77 5.98
C ASN A 38 26.18 -26.68 6.31
N ILE A 39 25.92 -25.74 5.37
CA ILE A 39 24.82 -24.76 5.49
C ILE A 39 23.46 -25.43 5.20
N GLY A 40 23.44 -26.60 4.57
CA GLY A 40 22.26 -27.42 4.33
C GLY A 40 21.63 -28.04 5.58
N GLU A 41 22.39 -28.25 6.67
CA GLU A 41 21.88 -28.93 7.87
C GLU A 41 21.13 -27.98 8.83
N GLU A 42 21.55 -26.72 8.99
CA GLU A 42 20.80 -25.73 9.81
C GLU A 42 19.54 -25.22 9.10
N LYS A 43 19.59 -25.02 7.78
CA LYS A 43 18.40 -24.77 6.95
C LYS A 43 17.42 -25.96 6.98
N GLY A 44 17.91 -27.17 7.23
CA GLY A 44 17.10 -28.39 7.33
C GLY A 44 16.09 -28.37 8.48
N MET A 45 16.33 -27.64 9.57
CA MET A 45 15.44 -27.64 10.73
C MET A 45 14.27 -26.65 10.59
N GLU A 46 14.49 -25.47 9.99
CA GLU A 46 13.41 -24.55 9.59
C GLU A 46 12.61 -25.08 8.39
N LEU A 47 13.27 -25.76 7.43
CA LEU A 47 12.59 -26.47 6.35
C LEU A 47 11.75 -27.65 6.85
N GLN A 48 12.10 -28.31 7.95
CA GLN A 48 11.27 -29.41 8.48
C GLN A 48 10.00 -28.93 9.19
N ILE A 49 10.01 -27.75 9.79
CA ILE A 49 8.79 -27.14 10.37
C ILE A 49 7.89 -26.64 9.23
N ASN A 50 8.46 -25.97 8.22
CA ASN A 50 7.71 -25.55 7.03
C ASN A 50 7.19 -26.73 6.21
N ASN A 51 7.96 -27.82 6.05
CA ASN A 51 7.55 -29.05 5.36
C ASN A 51 6.51 -29.88 6.12
N LYS A 52 6.46 -29.79 7.46
CA LYS A 52 5.39 -30.44 8.23
C LYS A 52 4.07 -29.70 8.14
N VAL A 53 4.09 -28.37 7.99
CA VAL A 53 2.88 -27.57 7.76
C VAL A 53 2.41 -27.71 6.29
N THR A 54 3.32 -27.77 5.30
CA THR A 54 2.96 -27.99 3.88
C THR A 54 2.56 -29.43 3.52
N LYS A 55 2.96 -30.46 4.28
CA LYS A 55 2.54 -31.85 3.99
C LYS A 55 1.11 -32.20 4.40
N THR A 56 0.37 -31.27 4.98
CA THR A 56 -1.10 -31.31 4.99
C THR A 56 -1.64 -30.56 3.77
N SER A 57 -1.03 -30.78 2.61
CA SER A 57 -1.65 -30.49 1.32
C SER A 57 -2.91 -31.35 1.21
N LEU A 58 -4.05 -30.76 1.55
CA LEU A 58 -5.34 -31.21 1.06
C LEU A 58 -5.24 -31.20 -0.47
N ASN A 59 -4.87 -32.34 -1.04
CA ASN A 59 -4.96 -32.64 -2.46
C ASN A 59 -6.45 -32.61 -2.85
N LEU A 60 -6.96 -31.41 -3.07
CA LEU A 60 -8.19 -31.17 -3.83
C LEU A 60 -7.76 -30.96 -5.28
N ASN A 61 -7.37 -32.07 -5.92
CA ASN A 61 -7.34 -32.12 -7.37
C ASN A 61 -8.77 -32.22 -7.90
N ASP A 62 -8.98 -31.47 -8.98
CA ASP A 62 -9.96 -31.67 -10.04
C ASP A 62 -11.41 -31.14 -9.83
N ASP A 63 -11.78 -30.25 -10.75
CA ASP A 63 -13.15 -29.88 -11.17
C ASP A 63 -14.11 -29.19 -10.17
N ASN A 64 -13.58 -28.50 -9.16
CA ASN A 64 -14.43 -27.61 -8.35
C ASN A 64 -14.57 -26.24 -9.02
N CYS A 65 -15.82 -25.78 -9.19
CA CYS A 65 -16.22 -24.43 -9.64
C CYS A 65 -15.45 -23.30 -8.90
N TRP A 66 -15.01 -23.58 -7.67
CA TRP A 66 -14.23 -22.71 -6.78
C TRP A 66 -12.76 -22.50 -7.20
N ASN A 67 -12.21 -23.33 -8.09
CA ASN A 67 -10.87 -23.09 -8.64
C ASN A 67 -10.88 -22.10 -9.82
N ASN A 68 -12.06 -21.68 -10.31
CA ASN A 68 -12.12 -20.62 -11.31
C ASN A 68 -11.95 -19.26 -10.61
N PRO A 69 -10.84 -18.56 -10.84
CA PRO A 69 -10.50 -17.36 -10.09
C PRO A 69 -11.44 -16.19 -10.42
N ILE A 70 -12.09 -16.21 -11.59
CA ILE A 70 -13.08 -15.21 -11.99
C ILE A 70 -14.39 -15.47 -11.25
N LEU A 71 -14.83 -16.72 -11.14
CA LEU A 71 -16.05 -17.06 -10.40
C LEU A 71 -15.90 -16.74 -8.91
N CYS A 72 -14.75 -17.02 -8.30
CA CYS A 72 -14.49 -16.65 -6.91
C CYS A 72 -14.55 -15.13 -6.69
N ASN A 73 -13.91 -14.34 -7.55
CA ASN A 73 -14.06 -12.87 -7.49
C ASN A 73 -15.50 -12.41 -7.68
N LEU A 74 -16.25 -13.07 -8.58
CA LEU A 74 -17.65 -12.76 -8.82
C LEU A 74 -18.50 -13.04 -7.58
N PHE A 75 -18.26 -14.16 -6.89
CA PHE A 75 -18.90 -14.46 -5.60
C PHE A 75 -18.45 -13.49 -4.50
N GLY A 76 -17.15 -13.20 -4.39
CA GLY A 76 -16.62 -12.22 -3.44
C GLY A 76 -17.16 -10.82 -3.64
N PHE A 77 -17.52 -10.46 -4.88
CA PHE A 77 -18.22 -9.22 -5.20
C PHE A 77 -19.72 -9.30 -4.91
N LEU A 78 -20.40 -10.36 -5.36
CA LEU A 78 -21.85 -10.48 -5.30
C LEU A 78 -22.39 -10.84 -3.92
N ILE A 79 -21.67 -11.59 -3.08
CA ILE A 79 -22.12 -11.98 -1.74
C ILE A 79 -22.31 -10.73 -0.85
N PRO A 80 -21.30 -9.88 -0.61
CA PRO A 80 -21.50 -8.67 0.18
C PRO A 80 -22.52 -7.74 -0.47
N LEU A 81 -22.53 -7.63 -1.80
CA LEU A 81 -23.49 -6.79 -2.52
C LEU A 81 -24.93 -7.29 -2.33
N SER A 82 -25.17 -8.60 -2.43
CA SER A 82 -26.49 -9.21 -2.26
C SER A 82 -27.00 -9.09 -0.81
N TYR A 83 -26.12 -9.23 0.18
CA TYR A 83 -26.45 -8.97 1.57
C TYR A 83 -26.85 -7.50 1.78
N MET A 84 -26.09 -6.56 1.22
CA MET A 84 -26.41 -5.13 1.29
C MET A 84 -27.72 -4.78 0.57
N ILE A 85 -28.00 -5.39 -0.60
CA ILE A 85 -29.27 -5.22 -1.32
C ILE A 85 -30.43 -5.77 -0.49
N TRP A 86 -30.25 -6.93 0.14
CA TRP A 86 -31.26 -7.56 0.98
C TRP A 86 -31.59 -6.68 2.20
N ASP A 87 -30.57 -6.13 2.87
CA ASP A 87 -30.74 -5.19 3.97
C ASP A 87 -31.49 -3.91 3.52
N CYS A 88 -31.24 -3.47 2.28
CA CYS A 88 -31.92 -2.35 1.66
C CYS A 88 -33.33 -2.66 1.10
N ARG A 89 -33.84 -3.90 1.18
CA ARG A 89 -35.10 -4.32 0.53
C ARG A 89 -36.31 -3.46 0.89
N ASN A 90 -36.38 -2.99 2.13
CA ASN A 90 -37.51 -2.21 2.64
C ASN A 90 -37.45 -0.72 2.23
N THR A 91 -36.39 -0.31 1.53
CA THR A 91 -36.08 1.09 1.25
C THR A 91 -35.31 1.19 -0.08
N PRO A 92 -36.00 1.05 -1.23
CA PRO A 92 -35.38 0.93 -2.55
C PRO A 92 -34.66 2.19 -3.04
N HIS A 93 -34.94 3.37 -2.47
CA HIS A 93 -34.21 4.61 -2.76
C HIS A 93 -32.72 4.53 -2.38
N ARG A 94 -32.33 3.54 -1.58
CA ARG A 94 -30.94 3.30 -1.12
C ARG A 94 -30.04 2.63 -2.16
N LEU A 95 -30.60 2.14 -3.27
CA LEU A 95 -29.82 1.51 -4.34
C LEU A 95 -29.09 2.51 -5.26
N THR A 96 -29.24 3.83 -5.07
CA THR A 96 -28.58 4.84 -5.91
C THR A 96 -27.06 4.69 -5.93
N GLY A 97 -26.44 4.39 -4.77
CA GLY A 97 -25.00 4.10 -4.68
C GLY A 97 -24.59 2.85 -5.48
N LEU A 98 -25.47 1.87 -5.61
CA LEU A 98 -25.22 0.65 -6.40
C LEU A 98 -25.32 0.92 -7.91
N VAL A 99 -26.25 1.78 -8.32
CA VAL A 99 -26.35 2.25 -9.72
C VAL A 99 -25.09 3.02 -10.10
N GLY A 100 -24.60 3.89 -9.22
CA GLY A 100 -23.35 4.60 -9.46
C GLY A 100 -22.14 3.67 -9.53
N LEU A 101 -22.02 2.71 -8.59
CA LEU A 101 -20.94 1.72 -8.60
C LEU A 101 -20.95 0.88 -9.88
N THR A 102 -22.13 0.39 -10.30
CA THR A 102 -22.26 -0.39 -11.53
C THR A 102 -21.91 0.44 -12.76
N PHE A 103 -22.36 1.71 -12.82
CA PHE A 103 -21.97 2.63 -13.88
C PHE A 103 -20.44 2.84 -13.94
N PHE A 104 -19.79 3.01 -12.79
CA PHE A 104 -18.34 3.17 -12.71
C PHE A 104 -17.58 1.90 -13.14
N VAL A 105 -18.04 0.72 -12.70
CA VAL A 105 -17.46 -0.58 -13.12
C VAL A 105 -17.64 -0.80 -14.63
N ILE A 106 -18.79 -0.42 -15.19
CA ILE A 106 -19.02 -0.49 -16.65
C ILE A 106 -18.03 0.42 -17.39
N ILE A 107 -17.82 1.65 -16.93
CA ILE A 107 -16.83 2.56 -17.52
C ILE A 107 -15.43 1.93 -17.48
N LEU A 108 -15.01 1.38 -16.34
CA LEU A 108 -13.71 0.73 -16.23
C LEU A 108 -13.58 -0.48 -17.17
N CYS A 109 -14.63 -1.29 -17.28
CA CYS A 109 -14.68 -2.42 -18.20
C CYS A 109 -14.56 -1.95 -19.66
N LEU A 110 -15.29 -0.91 -20.05
CA LEU A 110 -15.21 -0.33 -21.40
C LEU A 110 -13.83 0.28 -21.69
N CYS A 111 -13.19 0.89 -20.70
CA CYS A 111 -11.84 1.41 -20.80
C CYS A 111 -10.77 0.31 -20.89
N SER A 112 -11.05 -0.88 -20.32
CA SER A 112 -10.16 -2.05 -20.37
C SER A 112 -10.32 -2.86 -21.67
N HIS A 113 -11.54 -2.98 -22.21
CA HIS A 113 -11.88 -3.93 -23.29
C HIS A 113 -11.82 -3.34 -24.72
N LYS A 114 -11.41 -2.09 -24.92
CA LYS A 114 -11.27 -1.51 -26.28
C LYS A 114 -10.13 -2.21 -27.07
N PRO A 115 -10.23 -2.32 -28.41
CA PRO A 115 -9.41 -3.23 -29.24
C PRO A 115 -7.90 -2.90 -29.33
N SER A 116 -7.45 -1.77 -28.76
CA SER A 116 -6.04 -1.56 -28.43
C SER A 116 -5.83 -2.11 -27.02
N LYS A 117 -5.47 -3.40 -26.92
CA LYS A 117 -5.39 -4.23 -25.70
C LYS A 117 -4.70 -3.62 -24.46
N ASP A 118 -4.03 -2.47 -24.58
CA ASP A 118 -3.28 -1.83 -23.49
C ASP A 118 -3.52 -0.31 -23.33
N TRP A 119 -4.55 0.30 -23.93
CA TRP A 119 -4.66 1.77 -23.85
C TRP A 119 -4.85 2.28 -22.42
N GLY A 120 -5.81 1.73 -21.67
CA GLY A 120 -6.10 2.17 -20.31
C GLY A 120 -4.94 1.85 -19.37
N THR A 121 -4.41 0.63 -19.49
CA THR A 121 -3.28 0.12 -18.70
C THR A 121 -2.02 0.96 -18.91
N ASN A 122 -1.71 1.33 -20.15
CA ASN A 122 -0.59 2.21 -20.49
C ASN A 122 -0.81 3.64 -19.96
N LYS A 123 -2.02 4.20 -20.06
CA LYS A 123 -2.29 5.55 -19.53
C LYS A 123 -2.16 5.63 -18.02
N PHE A 124 -2.66 4.62 -17.29
CA PHE A 124 -2.44 4.55 -15.85
C PHE A 124 -0.94 4.39 -15.50
N SER A 125 -0.19 3.62 -16.28
CA SER A 125 1.26 3.49 -16.12
C SER A 125 1.99 4.82 -16.37
N GLU A 126 1.65 5.54 -17.45
CA GLU A 126 2.20 6.86 -17.76
C GLU A 126 1.95 7.86 -16.63
N ILE A 127 0.73 7.93 -16.11
CA ILE A 127 0.37 8.83 -15.00
C ILE A 127 1.10 8.41 -13.72
N ALA A 128 1.18 7.11 -13.42
CA ALA A 128 1.91 6.62 -12.26
C ALA A 128 3.40 6.98 -12.34
N ASN A 129 4.03 6.82 -13.51
CA ASN A 129 5.42 7.18 -13.73
C ASN A 129 5.66 8.69 -13.64
N LEU A 130 4.71 9.50 -14.09
CA LEU A 130 4.75 10.96 -13.91
C LEU A 130 4.73 11.33 -12.41
N ILE A 131 3.84 10.70 -11.63
CA ILE A 131 3.78 10.91 -10.17
C ILE A 131 5.10 10.51 -9.52
N ILE A 132 5.67 9.36 -9.88
CA ILE A 132 6.98 8.91 -9.37
C ILE A 132 8.07 9.92 -9.73
N SER A 133 8.10 10.40 -10.97
CA SER A 133 9.10 11.37 -11.43
C SER A 133 9.01 12.68 -10.63
N ILE A 134 7.79 13.14 -10.29
CA ILE A 134 7.59 14.30 -9.43
C ILE A 134 8.14 14.02 -8.02
N LEU A 135 7.87 12.84 -7.48
CA LEU A 135 8.33 12.43 -6.16
C LEU A 135 9.86 12.28 -6.09
N ASP A 136 10.52 11.88 -7.17
CA ASP A 136 11.97 11.74 -7.24
C ASP A 136 12.70 13.08 -7.04
N PHE A 137 12.11 14.22 -7.40
CA PHE A 137 12.70 15.52 -7.11
C PHE A 137 12.89 15.80 -5.62
N THR A 138 12.16 15.09 -4.75
CA THR A 138 12.33 15.15 -3.30
C THR A 138 13.76 14.78 -2.88
N PHE A 139 14.42 13.88 -3.60
CA PHE A 139 15.77 13.41 -3.26
C PHE A 139 16.81 14.53 -3.31
N HIS A 140 16.66 15.52 -4.19
CA HIS A 140 17.58 16.67 -4.23
C HIS A 140 17.55 17.49 -2.93
N GLY A 141 16.36 17.64 -2.33
CA GLY A 141 16.22 18.35 -1.06
C GLY A 141 16.71 17.53 0.13
N THR A 142 16.42 16.22 0.14
CA THR A 142 16.73 15.38 1.30
C THR A 142 18.14 14.86 1.34
N ASP A 143 18.80 14.69 0.19
CA ASP A 143 20.24 14.42 0.13
C ASP A 143 21.02 15.59 0.74
N PHE A 144 20.62 16.83 0.47
CA PHE A 144 21.21 17.99 1.14
C PHE A 144 20.88 18.05 2.64
N ALA A 145 19.63 17.80 3.03
CA ALA A 145 19.18 17.99 4.42
C ALA A 145 19.68 16.91 5.40
N TYR A 146 19.65 15.63 4.99
CA TYR A 146 19.97 14.49 5.86
C TYR A 146 21.04 13.55 5.28
N GLY A 147 21.60 13.84 4.10
CA GLY A 147 22.68 13.07 3.48
C GLY A 147 22.29 11.61 3.22
N PHE A 148 23.14 10.71 3.70
CA PHE A 148 22.99 9.25 3.61
C PHE A 148 21.58 8.73 3.99
N LEU A 149 20.88 9.37 4.92
CA LEU A 149 19.56 8.93 5.38
C LEU A 149 18.46 9.09 4.31
N SER A 150 18.67 9.95 3.31
CA SER A 150 17.72 10.16 2.21
C SER A 150 17.61 8.94 1.30
N SER A 151 18.74 8.28 1.02
CA SER A 151 18.84 7.10 0.17
C SER A 151 19.97 6.18 0.63
N PRO A 152 19.79 5.44 1.73
CA PRO A 152 20.82 4.54 2.22
C PRO A 152 21.09 3.42 1.19
N PRO A 153 22.35 2.99 1.01
CA PRO A 153 22.71 1.87 0.16
C PRO A 153 22.10 0.58 0.70
N ASN A 154 21.86 -0.36 -0.20
CA ASN A 154 21.26 -1.65 0.11
C ASN A 154 22.27 -2.58 0.79
N ILE A 155 22.30 -2.55 2.12
CA ILE A 155 23.14 -3.41 2.95
C ILE A 155 22.30 -4.57 3.49
N CYS A 156 22.79 -5.80 3.38
CA CYS A 156 22.05 -6.97 3.86
C CYS A 156 21.76 -6.84 5.37
N GLY A 157 20.50 -7.04 5.77
CA GLY A 157 20.07 -6.92 7.18
C GLY A 157 19.84 -5.48 7.67
N MET A 158 20.13 -4.45 6.86
CA MET A 158 19.80 -3.06 7.19
C MET A 158 18.65 -2.56 6.33
N HIS A 159 17.51 -2.30 6.97
CA HIS A 159 16.37 -1.66 6.32
C HIS A 159 16.49 -0.13 6.40
N PRO A 160 16.04 0.61 5.36
CA PRO A 160 15.98 2.06 5.42
C PRO A 160 15.11 2.51 6.59
N VAL A 161 15.52 3.60 7.24
CA VAL A 161 14.79 4.18 8.37
C VAL A 161 13.47 4.75 7.85
N LEU A 162 12.38 4.05 8.15
CA LEU A 162 11.06 4.35 7.61
C LEU A 162 10.60 5.79 7.89
N ALA A 163 10.91 6.32 9.08
CA ALA A 163 10.54 7.67 9.45
C ALA A 163 11.07 8.73 8.46
N PHE A 164 12.33 8.62 8.02
CA PHE A 164 12.91 9.56 7.05
C PHE A 164 12.32 9.40 5.64
N LYS A 165 11.99 8.16 5.23
CA LYS A 165 11.32 7.89 3.96
C LYS A 165 9.90 8.48 3.91
N ILE A 166 9.17 8.42 5.02
CA ILE A 166 7.84 9.03 5.14
C ILE A 166 7.96 10.57 5.19
N LEU A 167 8.88 11.08 6.02
CA LEU A 167 9.09 12.50 6.25
C LEU A 167 9.36 13.27 4.94
N GLN A 168 10.28 12.76 4.12
CA GLN A 168 10.69 13.43 2.89
C GLN A 168 9.52 13.62 1.91
N VAL A 169 8.72 12.57 1.73
CA VAL A 169 7.61 12.60 0.77
C VAL A 169 6.49 13.50 1.26
N ILE A 170 6.12 13.38 2.54
CA ILE A 170 5.01 14.17 3.11
C ILE A 170 5.31 15.66 3.09
N ILE A 171 6.53 16.08 3.43
CA ILE A 171 6.92 17.51 3.37
C ILE A 171 6.85 18.04 1.95
N TYR A 172 7.37 17.30 0.98
CA TYR A 172 7.40 17.73 -0.43
C TYR A 172 5.99 17.80 -1.03
N VAL A 173 5.19 16.74 -0.84
CA VAL A 173 3.81 16.69 -1.33
C VAL A 173 2.93 17.74 -0.64
N GLY A 174 3.08 17.96 0.67
CA GLY A 174 2.34 19.00 1.39
C GLY A 174 2.63 20.42 0.86
N ALA A 175 3.89 20.70 0.52
CA ALA A 175 4.28 21.96 -0.12
C ALA A 175 3.68 22.10 -1.53
N LEU A 176 3.72 21.04 -2.33
CA LEU A 176 3.17 21.01 -3.69
C LEU A 176 1.64 21.20 -3.68
N VAL A 177 0.95 20.48 -2.80
CA VAL A 177 -0.50 20.60 -2.61
C VAL A 177 -0.86 22.03 -2.20
N SER A 178 -0.15 22.60 -1.23
CA SER A 178 -0.40 23.97 -0.76
C SER A 178 -0.24 25.02 -1.88
N VAL A 179 0.79 24.90 -2.73
CA VAL A 179 0.97 25.85 -3.85
C VAL A 179 -0.07 25.65 -4.95
N LEU A 180 -0.46 24.39 -5.26
CA LEU A 180 -1.53 24.11 -6.22
C LEU A 180 -2.89 24.59 -5.73
N TYR A 181 -3.13 24.52 -4.41
CA TYR A 181 -4.31 25.09 -3.76
C TYR A 181 -4.32 26.61 -3.83
N PHE A 182 -3.16 27.26 -3.64
CA PHE A 182 -3.01 28.71 -3.79
C PHE A 182 -3.36 29.19 -5.20
N TYR A 183 -2.96 28.45 -6.24
CA TYR A 183 -3.30 28.78 -7.63
C TYR A 183 -4.72 28.40 -8.08
N GLY A 184 -5.54 27.78 -7.21
CA GLY A 184 -6.90 27.39 -7.58
C GLY A 184 -7.00 26.09 -8.40
N ILE A 185 -5.87 25.40 -8.65
CA ILE A 185 -5.83 24.23 -9.54
C ILE A 185 -6.56 23.05 -8.91
N ILE A 186 -6.31 22.79 -7.62
CA ILE A 186 -6.97 21.71 -6.88
C ILE A 186 -8.48 21.93 -6.86
N GLN A 187 -8.93 23.15 -6.58
CA GLN A 187 -10.34 23.51 -6.55
C GLN A 187 -11.00 23.28 -7.91
N ALA A 188 -10.35 23.68 -9.01
CA ALA A 188 -10.85 23.47 -10.36
C ALA A 188 -10.99 21.98 -10.71
N VAL A 189 -9.98 21.16 -10.37
CA VAL A 189 -10.02 19.70 -10.60
C VAL A 189 -11.08 19.04 -9.74
N LEU A 190 -11.12 19.35 -8.44
CA LEU A 190 -12.06 18.74 -7.51
C LEU A 190 -13.51 19.11 -7.80
N LYS A 191 -13.82 20.35 -8.21
CA LYS A 191 -15.18 20.72 -8.64
C LYS A 191 -15.65 19.89 -9.83
N ARG A 192 -14.78 19.65 -10.82
CA ARG A 192 -15.11 18.82 -12.00
C ARG A 192 -15.31 17.36 -11.63
N LEU A 193 -14.44 16.80 -10.78
CA LEU A 193 -14.57 15.42 -10.33
C LEU A 193 -15.79 15.23 -9.42
N ALA A 194 -16.07 16.19 -8.54
CA ALA A 194 -17.25 16.17 -7.67
C ALA A 194 -18.55 16.23 -8.49
N TRP A 195 -18.60 17.07 -9.52
CA TRP A 195 -19.74 17.12 -10.45
C TRP A 195 -19.95 15.78 -11.17
N LEU A 196 -18.87 15.16 -11.65
CA LEU A 196 -18.94 13.83 -12.27
C LEU A 196 -19.43 12.78 -11.27
N MET A 197 -18.94 12.82 -10.03
CA MET A 197 -19.33 11.86 -9.01
C MET A 197 -20.78 12.04 -8.57
N GLN A 198 -21.23 13.28 -8.42
CA GLN A 198 -22.64 13.60 -8.16
C GLN A 198 -23.55 13.14 -9.30
N PHE A 199 -23.18 13.38 -10.55
CA PHE A 199 -23.95 12.94 -11.71
C PHE A 199 -24.08 11.41 -11.77
N THR A 200 -23.02 10.69 -11.40
CA THR A 200 -22.98 9.23 -11.50
C THR A 200 -23.56 8.52 -10.29
N MET A 201 -23.34 9.03 -9.07
CA MET A 201 -23.73 8.40 -7.81
C MET A 201 -25.01 8.98 -7.20
N GLY A 202 -25.45 10.16 -7.64
CA GLY A 202 -26.58 10.88 -7.04
C GLY A 202 -26.28 11.40 -5.62
N THR A 203 -25.00 11.50 -5.25
CA THR A 203 -24.53 11.96 -3.95
C THR A 203 -24.54 13.49 -3.83
N THR A 204 -24.45 13.98 -2.60
CA THR A 204 -24.41 15.43 -2.34
C THR A 204 -23.06 16.01 -2.73
N ALA A 205 -23.00 17.32 -2.89
CA ALA A 205 -21.81 17.97 -3.41
C ALA A 205 -20.64 17.87 -2.41
N THR A 206 -20.92 17.99 -1.10
CA THR A 206 -19.91 17.93 -0.04
C THR A 206 -19.26 16.57 0.09
N GLU A 207 -20.04 15.49 0.11
CA GLU A 207 -19.50 14.13 0.21
C GLU A 207 -18.77 13.72 -1.08
N SER A 208 -19.26 14.16 -2.24
CA SER A 208 -18.61 13.91 -3.53
C SER A 208 -17.27 14.65 -3.64
N LEU A 209 -17.24 15.91 -3.19
CA LEU A 209 -16.04 16.72 -3.16
C LEU A 209 -14.99 16.14 -2.20
N ASN A 210 -15.41 15.74 -1.00
CA ASN A 210 -14.54 15.06 -0.07
C ASN A 210 -14.03 13.72 -0.64
N ALA A 211 -14.89 12.94 -1.30
CA ALA A 211 -14.45 11.68 -1.88
C ALA A 211 -13.37 11.87 -2.94
N CYS A 212 -13.55 12.85 -3.83
CA CYS A 212 -12.55 13.20 -4.82
C CYS A 212 -11.29 13.80 -4.18
N GLY A 213 -11.44 14.66 -3.17
CA GLY A 213 -10.35 15.27 -2.42
C GLY A 213 -9.47 14.23 -1.73
N CYS A 214 -10.07 13.22 -1.11
CA CYS A 214 -9.38 12.16 -0.37
C CYS A 214 -8.39 11.38 -1.24
N VAL A 215 -8.69 11.14 -2.52
CA VAL A 215 -7.80 10.40 -3.44
C VAL A 215 -6.45 11.11 -3.61
N PHE A 216 -6.43 12.44 -3.56
CA PHE A 216 -5.22 13.23 -3.77
C PHE A 216 -4.59 13.69 -2.44
N LEU A 217 -5.42 14.21 -1.54
CA LEU A 217 -5.01 14.87 -0.30
C LEU A 217 -4.97 13.92 0.90
N GLY A 218 -5.69 12.81 0.83
CA GLY A 218 -5.84 11.87 1.95
C GLY A 218 -6.94 12.25 2.94
N ASN A 219 -7.07 11.40 3.96
CA ASN A 219 -8.15 11.43 4.94
C ASN A 219 -8.06 12.59 5.96
N ALA A 220 -6.88 13.17 6.17
CA ALA A 220 -6.66 14.26 7.09
C ALA A 220 -6.98 15.64 6.48
N GLU A 221 -6.61 15.82 5.22
CA GLU A 221 -6.69 17.10 4.52
C GLU A 221 -8.03 17.29 3.80
N SER A 222 -8.60 16.20 3.27
CA SER A 222 -9.86 16.26 2.53
C SER A 222 -11.03 16.87 3.34
N PRO A 223 -11.24 16.54 4.63
CA PRO A 223 -12.28 17.19 5.44
C PRO A 223 -12.08 18.71 5.61
N LEU A 224 -10.84 19.22 5.53
CA LEU A 224 -10.59 20.66 5.65
C LEU A 224 -11.21 21.45 4.48
N LEU A 225 -11.27 20.86 3.29
CA LEU A 225 -11.89 21.48 2.11
C LEU A 225 -13.38 21.78 2.31
N ILE A 226 -14.05 20.96 3.09
CA ILE A 226 -15.49 21.06 3.36
C ILE A 226 -15.79 21.44 4.81
N ARG A 227 -14.78 21.94 5.55
CA ARG A 227 -14.88 22.37 6.95
C ARG A 227 -16.17 23.13 7.30
N PRO A 228 -16.59 24.18 6.56
CA PRO A 228 -17.78 24.95 6.93
C PRO A 228 -19.11 24.16 6.82
N TYR A 229 -19.07 23.00 6.16
CA TYR A 229 -20.24 22.16 5.91
C TYR A 229 -20.31 20.94 6.85
N ILE A 230 -19.20 20.49 7.46
CA ILE A 230 -19.19 19.26 8.29
C ILE A 230 -20.20 19.30 9.43
N GLU A 231 -20.36 20.44 10.13
CA GLU A 231 -21.37 20.56 11.20
C GLU A 231 -22.82 20.54 10.71
N LYS A 232 -23.03 20.74 9.40
CA LYS A 232 -24.35 20.80 8.76
C LYS A 232 -24.67 19.52 7.98
N MET A 233 -23.71 18.59 7.89
CA MET A 233 -23.88 17.34 7.17
C MET A 233 -24.86 16.43 7.92
N THR A 234 -25.65 15.69 7.16
CA THR A 234 -26.50 14.62 7.71
C THR A 234 -25.63 13.47 8.24
N ASN A 235 -26.23 12.56 9.00
CA ASN A 235 -25.51 11.39 9.49
C ASN A 235 -24.98 10.50 8.35
N SER A 236 -25.67 10.45 7.22
CA SER A 236 -25.23 9.67 6.05
C SER A 236 -24.09 10.34 5.29
N GLU A 237 -24.13 11.66 5.13
CA GLU A 237 -23.02 12.44 4.59
C GLU A 237 -21.77 12.31 5.48
N LEU A 238 -21.94 12.36 6.81
CA LEU A 238 -20.84 12.13 7.75
C LEU A 238 -20.29 10.71 7.64
N HIS A 239 -21.16 9.70 7.54
CA HIS A 239 -20.70 8.32 7.32
C HIS A 239 -19.91 8.21 6.01
N ALA A 240 -20.36 8.83 4.92
CA ALA A 240 -19.67 8.83 3.64
C ALA A 240 -18.31 9.53 3.69
N LEU A 241 -18.21 10.64 4.41
CA LEU A 241 -16.96 11.35 4.66
C LEU A 241 -15.95 10.43 5.37
N ILE A 242 -16.37 9.76 6.44
CA ILE A 242 -15.53 8.88 7.25
C ILE A 242 -15.14 7.62 6.46
N THR A 243 -16.09 6.94 5.81
CA THR A 243 -15.84 5.75 5.00
C THR A 243 -14.86 6.04 3.87
N THR A 244 -14.98 7.20 3.23
CA THR A 244 -14.03 7.58 2.17
C THR A 244 -12.64 7.82 2.73
N GLY A 245 -12.52 8.45 3.90
CA GLY A 245 -11.25 8.56 4.62
C GLY A 245 -10.60 7.21 4.90
N PHE A 246 -11.38 6.17 5.13
CA PHE A 246 -10.86 4.81 5.36
C PHE A 246 -10.52 4.07 4.08
N SER A 247 -11.13 4.40 2.94
CA SER A 247 -10.88 3.72 1.67
C SER A 247 -9.75 4.36 0.86
N CYS A 248 -9.46 5.64 1.06
CA CYS A 248 -8.48 6.35 0.25
C CYS A 248 -7.05 6.18 0.80
N ILE A 249 -6.05 6.46 -0.04
CA ILE A 249 -4.65 6.65 0.37
C ILE A 249 -4.25 8.08 -0.02
N ALA A 250 -3.47 8.74 0.84
CA ALA A 250 -2.90 10.04 0.54
C ALA A 250 -1.79 9.93 -0.51
N GLY A 251 -1.68 10.89 -1.43
CA GLY A 251 -0.60 10.92 -2.42
C GLY A 251 0.80 10.86 -1.81
N ALA A 252 0.99 11.32 -0.58
CA ALA A 252 2.27 11.23 0.11
C ALA A 252 2.62 9.81 0.59
N VAL A 253 1.62 8.98 0.94
CA VAL A 253 1.83 7.59 1.36
C VAL A 253 1.97 6.65 0.17
N PHE A 254 1.42 7.04 -0.98
CA PHE A 254 1.58 6.35 -2.26
C PHE A 254 3.05 6.02 -2.58
N ALA A 255 3.96 7.00 -2.45
CA ALA A 255 5.39 6.82 -2.70
C ALA A 255 6.04 5.80 -1.74
N VAL A 256 5.61 5.80 -0.48
CA VAL A 256 6.15 4.93 0.56
C VAL A 256 5.78 3.48 0.25
N PHE A 257 4.55 3.21 -0.17
CA PHE A 257 4.14 1.85 -0.54
C PHE A 257 4.85 1.35 -1.80
N ILE A 258 5.11 2.24 -2.77
CA ILE A 258 5.97 1.90 -3.92
C ILE A 258 7.38 1.52 -3.44
N SER A 259 7.94 2.25 -2.48
CA SER A 259 9.27 1.93 -1.92
C SER A 259 9.31 0.58 -1.20
N PHE A 260 8.17 0.11 -0.66
CA PHE A 260 8.05 -1.24 -0.13
C PHE A 260 7.93 -2.32 -1.21
N GLY A 261 7.65 -1.96 -2.46
CA GLY A 261 7.52 -2.89 -3.58
C GLY A 261 6.09 -3.04 -4.11
N ALA A 262 5.15 -2.22 -3.63
CA ALA A 262 3.81 -2.20 -4.21
C ALA A 262 3.84 -1.63 -5.63
N CYS A 263 3.02 -2.20 -6.52
CA CYS A 263 3.01 -1.74 -7.90
C CYS A 263 2.35 -0.34 -8.03
N PRO A 264 3.03 0.67 -8.60
CA PRO A 264 2.47 2.01 -8.77
C PRO A 264 1.16 2.04 -9.57
N ARG A 265 1.10 1.25 -10.64
CA ARG A 265 -0.09 1.16 -11.50
C ARG A 265 -1.31 0.62 -10.73
N TYR A 266 -1.12 -0.44 -9.95
CA TYR A 266 -2.20 -1.02 -9.14
C TYR A 266 -2.62 -0.07 -8.03
N LEU A 267 -1.67 0.52 -7.29
CA LEU A 267 -1.98 1.52 -6.26
C LEU A 267 -2.76 2.71 -6.81
N LEU A 268 -2.38 3.25 -7.97
CA LEU A 268 -3.02 4.45 -8.52
C LEU A 268 -4.46 4.14 -8.93
N SER A 269 -4.65 3.03 -9.64
CA SER A 269 -5.99 2.61 -10.03
C SER A 269 -6.86 2.24 -8.82
N ALA A 270 -6.30 1.58 -7.79
CA ALA A 270 -7.00 1.29 -6.54
C ALA A 270 -7.43 2.57 -5.80
N ALA A 271 -6.54 3.57 -5.71
CA ALA A 271 -6.86 4.86 -5.09
C ALA A 271 -8.01 5.57 -5.83
N VAL A 272 -8.00 5.58 -7.16
CA VAL A 272 -9.07 6.17 -7.98
C VAL A 272 -10.39 5.41 -7.82
N MET A 273 -10.35 4.08 -7.74
CA MET A 273 -11.53 3.23 -7.51
C MET A 273 -12.11 3.39 -6.10
N GLY A 274 -11.26 3.74 -5.12
CA GLY A 274 -11.64 3.92 -3.74
C GLY A 274 -12.72 4.99 -3.53
N ALA A 275 -12.69 6.11 -4.25
CA ALA A 275 -13.66 7.20 -4.09
C ALA A 275 -15.12 6.81 -4.46
N PRO A 276 -15.42 6.34 -5.69
CA PRO A 276 -16.77 5.89 -6.01
C PRO A 276 -17.16 4.64 -5.21
N GLY A 277 -16.20 3.75 -4.95
CA GLY A 277 -16.43 2.54 -4.15
C GLY A 277 -16.85 2.86 -2.71
N SER A 278 -16.22 3.86 -2.08
CA SER A 278 -16.50 4.24 -0.70
C SER A 278 -17.83 4.94 -0.55
N LEU A 279 -18.20 5.79 -1.53
CA LEU A 279 -19.52 6.41 -1.59
C LEU A 279 -20.62 5.35 -1.75
N ALA A 280 -20.43 4.40 -2.68
CA ALA A 280 -21.37 3.31 -2.88
C ALA A 280 -21.53 2.45 -1.63
N CYS A 281 -20.42 2.00 -1.04
CA CYS A 281 -20.45 1.19 0.18
C CYS A 281 -21.06 1.96 1.35
N SER A 282 -20.72 3.24 1.51
CA SER A 282 -21.29 4.09 2.55
C SER A 282 -22.79 4.25 2.40
N LYS A 283 -23.29 4.54 1.20
CA LYS A 283 -24.74 4.73 0.99
C LYS A 283 -25.55 3.44 1.09
N LEU A 284 -24.91 2.28 0.90
CA LEU A 284 -25.51 0.98 1.19
C LEU A 284 -25.52 0.66 2.69
N LEU A 285 -24.45 0.96 3.43
CA LEU A 285 -24.37 0.70 4.88
C LEU A 285 -25.14 1.73 5.71
N TYR A 286 -25.06 2.99 5.33
CA TYR A 286 -25.68 4.13 6.02
C TYR A 286 -26.30 5.09 4.99
N PRO A 287 -27.53 4.78 4.55
CA PRO A 287 -28.24 5.50 3.50
C PRO A 287 -28.70 6.89 3.92
N GLU A 288 -28.92 7.75 2.94
CA GLU A 288 -29.46 9.10 3.14
C GLU A 288 -30.95 9.03 3.51
N THR A 289 -31.30 9.51 4.70
CA THR A 289 -32.70 9.59 5.17
C THR A 289 -33.17 11.02 5.41
N GLU A 290 -32.24 11.97 5.41
CA GLU A 290 -32.47 13.38 5.71
C GLU A 290 -32.30 14.22 4.43
N GLU A 291 -32.92 15.39 4.40
CA GLU A 291 -32.70 16.31 3.30
C GLU A 291 -31.41 17.11 3.52
N SER A 292 -30.40 16.83 2.69
CA SER A 292 -29.15 17.60 2.73
C SER A 292 -29.35 19.04 2.29
N ILE A 293 -28.68 19.94 3.02
CA ILE A 293 -28.60 21.38 2.75
C ILE A 293 -27.59 21.66 1.61
N THR A 294 -26.74 20.69 1.24
CA THR A 294 -25.61 20.84 0.32
C THR A 294 -25.75 20.03 -0.96
N LYS A 295 -26.96 20.06 -1.55
CA LYS A 295 -27.28 19.27 -2.75
C LYS A 295 -26.56 19.75 -4.01
N GLY A 296 -26.39 21.04 -4.27
CA GLY A 296 -25.76 21.54 -5.49
C GLY A 296 -24.24 21.74 -5.39
N VAL A 297 -23.48 21.37 -6.42
CA VAL A 297 -22.04 21.73 -6.53
C VAL A 297 -21.84 23.23 -6.71
N ASP A 298 -22.81 23.92 -7.31
CA ASP A 298 -22.78 25.38 -7.47
C ASP A 298 -22.96 26.13 -6.13
N ASP A 299 -23.50 25.45 -5.10
CA ASP A 299 -23.64 25.97 -3.74
C ASP A 299 -22.35 25.80 -2.90
N LEU A 300 -21.33 25.13 -3.45
CA LEU A 300 -20.04 24.94 -2.78
C LEU A 300 -19.09 26.12 -3.04
N ASP A 301 -18.99 26.99 -2.04
CA ASP A 301 -17.96 28.02 -2.01
C ASP A 301 -16.71 27.45 -1.31
N LEU A 302 -15.75 27.01 -2.12
CA LEU A 302 -14.46 26.55 -1.61
C LEU A 302 -13.66 27.78 -1.19
N PRO A 303 -13.26 27.91 0.09
CA PRO A 303 -12.58 29.10 0.55
C PRO A 303 -11.27 29.29 -0.23
N PRO A 304 -11.00 30.50 -0.74
CA PRO A 304 -9.72 30.80 -1.38
C PRO A 304 -8.59 30.61 -0.37
N SER A 305 -7.37 30.38 -0.87
CA SER A 305 -6.21 30.32 0.00
C SER A 305 -6.06 31.63 0.77
N GLU A 306 -5.89 31.53 2.09
CA GLU A 306 -5.59 32.69 2.96
C GLU A 306 -4.14 33.18 2.80
N LYS A 307 -3.28 32.41 2.12
CA LYS A 307 -1.86 32.72 1.92
C LYS A 307 -1.72 33.85 0.89
N LYS A 308 -0.73 34.74 1.07
CA LYS A 308 -0.59 35.96 0.24
C LYS A 308 0.21 35.73 -1.05
N ASN A 309 1.12 34.77 -1.07
CA ASN A 309 1.94 34.45 -2.24
C ASN A 309 2.35 32.98 -2.26
N ALA A 310 2.82 32.51 -3.42
CA ALA A 310 3.21 31.12 -3.61
C ALA A 310 4.34 30.66 -2.66
N MET A 311 5.28 31.54 -2.31
CA MET A 311 6.38 31.21 -1.41
C MET A 311 5.89 30.97 0.02
N GLU A 312 4.94 31.79 0.49
CA GLU A 312 4.25 31.60 1.76
C GLU A 312 3.48 30.27 1.78
N SER A 313 2.79 29.95 0.68
CA SER A 313 2.07 28.67 0.54
C SER A 313 3.02 27.48 0.62
N ILE A 314 4.16 27.51 -0.08
CA ILE A 314 5.18 26.46 -0.03
C ILE A 314 5.71 26.30 1.40
N SER A 315 6.18 27.39 2.02
CA SER A 315 6.76 27.34 3.36
C SER A 315 5.76 26.86 4.42
N SER A 316 4.51 27.31 4.33
CA SER A 316 3.46 26.88 5.26
C SER A 316 3.10 25.42 5.05
N GLY A 317 2.92 24.99 3.80
CA GLY A 317 2.60 23.60 3.46
C GLY A 317 3.68 22.63 3.92
N SER A 318 4.96 22.99 3.76
CA SER A 318 6.08 22.22 4.30
C SER A 318 6.05 22.10 5.84
N THR A 319 5.71 23.19 6.53
CA THR A 319 5.71 23.22 8.00
C THR A 319 4.51 22.47 8.59
N GLU A 320 3.33 22.64 8.00
CA GLU A 320 2.11 21.94 8.38
C GLU A 320 2.27 20.41 8.20
N ALA A 321 2.95 20.01 7.12
CA ALA A 321 3.25 18.60 6.84
C ALA A 321 4.14 17.93 7.91
N ILE A 322 5.02 18.67 8.61
CA ILE A 322 5.84 18.11 9.71
C ILE A 322 4.95 17.58 10.84
N HIS A 323 3.88 18.31 11.17
CA HIS A 323 2.97 17.86 12.22
C HIS A 323 2.30 16.53 11.84
N LEU A 324 1.89 16.38 10.58
CA LEU A 324 1.31 15.14 10.06
C LEU A 324 2.30 13.97 10.21
N VAL A 325 3.57 14.17 9.86
CA VAL A 325 4.61 13.13 10.01
C VAL A 325 4.80 12.72 11.46
N ASN A 326 4.87 13.70 12.38
CA ASN A 326 5.01 13.41 13.81
C ASN A 326 3.84 12.57 14.33
N CYS A 327 2.60 12.87 13.90
CA CYS A 327 1.42 12.09 14.26
C CYS A 327 1.49 10.66 13.72
N LEU A 328 1.96 10.46 12.48
CA LEU A 328 2.13 9.14 11.88
C LEU A 328 3.19 8.33 12.62
N VAL A 329 4.39 8.87 12.81
CA VAL A 329 5.49 8.18 13.49
C VAL A 329 5.12 7.82 14.93
N ALA A 330 4.53 8.75 15.69
CA ALA A 330 4.09 8.49 17.06
C ALA A 330 3.05 7.35 17.11
N SER A 331 2.05 7.40 16.22
CA SER A 331 1.01 6.39 16.13
C SER A 331 1.60 5.01 15.78
N MET A 332 2.52 4.94 14.81
CA MET A 332 3.20 3.70 14.44
C MET A 332 3.99 3.11 15.61
N ILE A 333 4.76 3.93 16.34
CA ILE A 333 5.53 3.46 17.51
C ILE A 333 4.59 2.87 18.56
N THR A 334 3.53 3.59 18.93
CA THR A 334 2.60 3.16 19.97
C THR A 334 1.88 1.87 19.59
N PHE A 335 1.29 1.81 18.40
CA PHE A 335 0.46 0.68 18.02
C PHE A 335 1.25 -0.56 17.63
N ILE A 336 2.40 -0.42 16.96
CA ILE A 336 3.27 -1.59 16.69
C ILE A 336 3.77 -2.18 18.01
N SER A 337 4.14 -1.35 18.99
CA SER A 337 4.55 -1.82 20.32
C SER A 337 3.41 -2.50 21.06
N LEU A 338 2.18 -1.94 20.97
CA LEU A 338 1.00 -2.52 21.59
C LEU A 338 0.63 -3.87 20.96
N THR A 339 0.66 -3.97 19.63
CA THR A 339 0.46 -5.23 18.90
C THR A 339 1.49 -6.26 19.32
N ALA A 340 2.78 -5.90 19.39
CA ALA A 340 3.84 -6.81 19.82
C ALA A 340 3.61 -7.32 21.26
N LEU A 341 3.16 -6.44 22.16
CA LEU A 341 2.78 -6.83 23.52
C LEU A 341 1.62 -7.84 23.52
N ILE A 342 0.56 -7.57 22.75
CA ILE A 342 -0.59 -8.47 22.65
C ILE A 342 -0.17 -9.81 22.04
N SER A 343 0.63 -9.81 20.98
CA SER A 343 1.16 -11.03 20.36
C SER A 343 2.01 -11.82 21.36
N GLY A 344 2.85 -11.16 22.17
CA GLY A 344 3.62 -11.85 23.22
C GLY A 344 2.75 -12.45 24.33
N ILE A 345 1.64 -11.79 24.71
CA ILE A 345 0.66 -12.35 25.65
C ILE A 345 -0.04 -13.58 25.05
N ILE A 346 -0.41 -13.52 23.76
CA ILE A 346 -1.03 -14.63 23.04
C ILE A 346 -0.04 -15.80 22.91
N GLU A 347 1.22 -15.52 22.59
CA GLU A 347 2.27 -16.53 22.47
C GLU A 347 2.50 -17.23 23.81
N TYR A 348 2.58 -16.46 24.91
CA TYR A 348 2.68 -17.01 26.25
C TYR A 348 1.48 -17.90 26.59
N ALA A 349 0.26 -17.43 26.35
CA ALA A 349 -0.95 -18.23 26.57
C ALA A 349 -1.01 -19.49 25.69
N GLY A 350 -0.61 -19.39 24.43
CA GLY A 350 -0.50 -20.52 23.50
C GLY A 350 0.50 -21.56 23.98
N SER A 351 1.66 -21.12 24.48
CA SER A 351 2.68 -22.01 25.04
C SER A 351 2.17 -22.80 26.25
N LEU A 352 1.35 -22.19 27.12
CA LEU A 352 0.70 -22.87 28.25
C LEU A 352 -0.30 -23.94 27.80
N LEU A 353 -0.96 -23.73 26.66
CA LEU A 353 -1.91 -24.67 26.07
C LEU A 353 -1.25 -25.73 25.18
N GLY A 354 0.08 -25.72 25.06
CA GLY A 354 0.85 -26.66 24.23
C GLY A 354 0.91 -26.29 22.74
N TYR A 355 0.50 -25.08 22.37
CA TYR A 355 0.57 -24.56 21.01
C TYR A 355 1.51 -23.34 20.93
N PRO A 356 2.83 -23.55 20.85
CA PRO A 356 3.79 -22.44 20.71
C PRO A 356 3.63 -21.74 19.34
N GLY A 357 3.97 -20.45 19.28
CA GLY A 357 3.99 -19.67 18.02
C GLY A 357 2.67 -18.99 17.65
N TRP A 358 1.67 -18.97 18.53
CA TRP A 358 0.46 -18.16 18.31
C TRP A 358 0.78 -16.67 18.47
N SER A 359 0.28 -15.87 17.54
CA SER A 359 0.42 -14.41 17.54
C SER A 359 -0.89 -13.76 17.09
N LEU A 360 -1.05 -12.46 17.36
CA LEU A 360 -2.24 -11.72 16.95
C LEU A 360 -2.38 -11.75 15.41
N GLU A 361 -1.27 -11.60 14.71
CA GLU A 361 -1.19 -11.62 13.25
C GLU A 361 -1.65 -12.96 12.67
N LEU A 362 -1.26 -14.07 13.31
CA LEU A 362 -1.68 -15.40 12.91
C LEU A 362 -3.18 -15.61 13.14
N LEU A 363 -3.71 -15.16 14.27
CA LEU A 363 -5.13 -15.26 14.60
C LEU A 363 -5.99 -14.50 13.59
N PHE A 364 -5.64 -13.24 13.29
CA PHE A 364 -6.34 -12.48 12.25
C PHE A 364 -6.11 -13.07 10.86
N GLY A 365 -4.93 -13.66 10.60
CA GLY A 365 -4.65 -14.38 9.37
C GLY A 365 -5.62 -15.53 9.11
N TYR A 366 -5.87 -16.37 10.12
CA TYR A 366 -6.87 -17.42 10.03
C TYR A 366 -8.31 -16.88 9.96
N ALA A 367 -8.61 -15.80 10.67
CA ALA A 367 -9.94 -15.18 10.64
C ALA A 367 -10.29 -14.58 9.27
N LEU A 368 -9.29 -14.01 8.58
CA LEU A 368 -9.46 -13.34 7.29
C LEU A 368 -9.06 -14.21 6.09
N PHE A 369 -8.55 -15.41 6.33
CA PHE A 369 -8.28 -16.42 5.31
C PHE A 369 -9.48 -16.67 4.37
N PRO A 370 -10.72 -16.84 4.88
CA PRO A 370 -11.88 -17.02 4.00
C PRO A 370 -12.15 -15.80 3.12
N ILE A 371 -11.89 -14.60 3.64
CA ILE A 371 -12.04 -13.36 2.87
C ILE A 371 -10.97 -13.28 1.78
N ALA A 372 -9.71 -13.63 2.07
CA ALA A 372 -8.64 -13.68 1.08
C ALA A 372 -9.00 -14.61 -0.09
N TYR A 373 -9.60 -15.76 0.20
CA TYR A 373 -10.09 -16.69 -0.82
C TYR A 373 -11.26 -16.09 -1.62
N LEU A 374 -12.23 -15.46 -0.95
CA LEU A 374 -13.39 -14.82 -1.59
C LEU A 374 -12.99 -13.68 -2.53
N ILE A 375 -11.95 -12.90 -2.20
CA ILE A 375 -11.44 -11.84 -3.08
C ILE A 375 -10.54 -12.36 -4.22
N GLY A 376 -10.56 -13.68 -4.47
CA GLY A 376 -9.98 -14.28 -5.67
C GLY A 376 -8.56 -14.83 -5.55
N VAL A 377 -7.99 -14.92 -4.34
CA VAL A 377 -6.70 -15.59 -4.10
C VAL A 377 -6.91 -17.10 -4.13
N THR A 378 -6.88 -17.66 -5.33
CA THR A 378 -7.21 -19.07 -5.62
C THR A 378 -6.01 -19.88 -6.10
N ASP A 379 -4.84 -19.24 -6.25
CA ASP A 379 -3.59 -19.87 -6.71
C ASP A 379 -2.97 -20.85 -5.68
N GLY A 380 -3.62 -21.06 -4.55
CA GLY A 380 -3.22 -22.00 -3.51
C GLY A 380 -3.70 -21.56 -2.12
N MET A 381 -3.94 -22.53 -1.24
CA MET A 381 -4.33 -22.24 0.15
C MET A 381 -3.23 -21.49 0.90
N ASP A 382 -1.96 -21.79 0.62
CA ASP A 382 -0.82 -21.08 1.21
C ASP A 382 -0.78 -19.61 0.78
N GLN A 383 -1.10 -19.32 -0.49
CA GLN A 383 -1.22 -17.95 -1.02
C GLN A 383 -2.34 -17.18 -0.30
N ALA A 384 -3.51 -17.82 -0.14
CA ALA A 384 -4.64 -17.23 0.56
C ALA A 384 -4.34 -17.01 2.05
N LEU A 385 -3.56 -17.87 2.70
CA LEU A 385 -3.14 -17.68 4.09
C LEU A 385 -2.14 -16.53 4.25
N LEU A 386 -1.17 -16.40 3.33
CA LEU A 386 -0.27 -15.26 3.28
C LEU A 386 -1.03 -13.94 3.13
N VAL A 387 -1.97 -13.87 2.19
CA VAL A 387 -2.82 -12.68 2.01
C VAL A 387 -3.74 -12.46 3.20
N GLY A 388 -4.35 -13.50 3.76
CA GLY A 388 -5.17 -13.41 4.97
C GLY A 388 -4.41 -12.80 6.14
N ARG A 389 -3.15 -13.19 6.34
CA ARG A 389 -2.25 -12.59 7.35
C ARG A 389 -1.99 -11.11 7.07
N LEU A 390 -1.73 -10.73 5.82
CA LEU A 390 -1.54 -9.31 5.46
C LEU A 390 -2.81 -8.48 5.71
N LEU A 391 -3.99 -9.00 5.39
CA LEU A 391 -5.28 -8.37 5.70
C LEU A 391 -5.46 -8.20 7.21
N GLY A 392 -5.04 -9.20 7.99
CA GLY A 392 -5.10 -9.19 9.45
C GLY A 392 -4.25 -8.09 10.04
N ILE A 393 -3.01 -8.02 9.59
CA ILE A 393 -2.05 -6.99 10.00
C ILE A 393 -2.55 -5.60 9.61
N LYS A 394 -3.14 -5.46 8.41
CA LYS A 394 -3.76 -4.20 8.00
C LYS A 394 -4.84 -3.78 8.98
N ILE A 395 -5.84 -4.61 9.24
CA ILE A 395 -7.01 -4.22 10.03
C ILE A 395 -6.64 -3.99 11.50
N ALA A 396 -5.84 -4.89 12.08
CA ALA A 396 -5.49 -4.85 13.49
C ALA A 396 -4.40 -3.84 13.82
N VAL A 397 -3.43 -3.67 12.92
CA VAL A 397 -2.22 -2.86 13.15
C VAL A 397 -2.21 -1.68 12.21
N SER A 398 -1.71 -1.85 10.98
CA SER A 398 -1.53 -0.77 10.04
C SER A 398 -1.28 -1.30 8.63
N ASP A 399 -1.76 -0.53 7.68
CA ASP A 399 -1.43 -0.57 6.26
C ASP A 399 0.08 -0.46 6.00
N PHE A 400 0.83 0.40 6.70
CA PHE A 400 2.29 0.52 6.52
C PHE A 400 3.02 -0.78 6.83
N LEU A 401 2.69 -1.44 7.94
CA LEU A 401 3.31 -2.70 8.32
C LEU A 401 2.91 -3.81 7.33
N SER A 402 1.65 -3.82 6.90
CA SER A 402 1.16 -4.80 5.94
C SER A 402 1.84 -4.66 4.57
N PHE A 403 1.97 -3.44 4.03
CA PHE A 403 2.69 -3.21 2.77
C PHE A 403 4.19 -3.50 2.88
N LYS A 404 4.82 -3.22 4.02
CA LYS A 404 6.20 -3.62 4.27
C LYS A 404 6.36 -5.15 4.16
N GLN A 405 5.50 -5.91 4.84
CA GLN A 405 5.54 -7.37 4.79
C GLN A 405 5.17 -7.93 3.41
N LEU A 406 4.21 -7.31 2.70
CA LEU A 406 3.92 -7.65 1.31
C LEU A 406 5.18 -7.55 0.45
N GLY A 407 5.97 -6.49 0.62
CA GLY A 407 7.23 -6.29 -0.06
C GLY A 407 8.29 -7.36 0.21
N GLU A 408 8.32 -7.88 1.44
CA GLU A 408 9.23 -8.95 1.87
C GLU A 408 8.83 -10.30 1.26
N ILE A 409 7.53 -10.61 1.20
CA ILE A 409 7.03 -11.89 0.68
C ILE A 409 6.68 -11.88 -0.81
N LEU A 410 6.91 -10.76 -1.52
CA LEU A 410 6.49 -10.59 -2.91
C LEU A 410 7.03 -11.68 -3.85
N HIS A 411 8.24 -12.18 -3.58
CA HIS A 411 8.90 -13.25 -4.33
C HIS A 411 8.25 -14.64 -4.12
N LEU A 412 7.44 -14.80 -3.07
CA LEU A 412 6.68 -16.02 -2.77
C LEU A 412 5.27 -15.97 -3.40
N LEU A 413 4.81 -14.81 -3.86
CA LEU A 413 3.45 -14.62 -4.36
C LEU A 413 3.41 -14.76 -5.89
N THR A 414 2.30 -15.29 -6.39
CA THR A 414 2.01 -15.21 -7.84
C THR A 414 1.74 -13.75 -8.23
N PRO A 415 1.98 -13.36 -9.50
CA PRO A 415 1.66 -12.00 -9.96
C PRO A 415 0.21 -11.59 -9.72
N ARG A 416 -0.73 -12.55 -9.90
CA ARG A 416 -2.15 -12.37 -9.63
C ARG A 416 -2.42 -12.13 -8.14
N THR A 417 -1.86 -12.96 -7.27
CA THR A 417 -2.03 -12.83 -5.82
C THR A 417 -1.43 -11.53 -5.30
N ALA A 418 -0.24 -11.15 -5.76
CA ALA A 418 0.40 -9.88 -5.41
C ALA A 418 -0.44 -8.66 -5.83
N MET A 419 -1.06 -8.72 -7.01
CA MET A 419 -2.01 -7.70 -7.46
C MET A 419 -3.23 -7.63 -6.53
N ILE A 420 -3.92 -8.73 -6.29
CA ILE A 420 -5.12 -8.78 -5.41
C ILE A 420 -4.78 -8.29 -3.99
N ALA A 421 -3.63 -8.71 -3.45
CA ALA A 421 -3.10 -8.22 -2.18
C ALA A 421 -2.90 -6.70 -2.21
N THR A 422 -2.29 -6.16 -3.27
CA THR A 422 -2.09 -4.71 -3.41
C THR A 422 -3.42 -3.95 -3.37
N TYR A 423 -4.44 -4.35 -4.13
CA TYR A 423 -5.75 -3.67 -4.14
C TYR A 423 -6.48 -3.80 -2.79
N SER A 424 -6.47 -4.98 -2.19
CA SER A 424 -7.15 -5.23 -0.92
C SER A 424 -6.48 -4.53 0.27
N LEU A 425 -5.17 -4.30 0.19
CA LEU A 425 -4.42 -3.56 1.20
C LEU A 425 -4.49 -2.05 1.02
N CYS A 426 -4.77 -1.57 -0.20
CA CYS A 426 -4.71 -0.16 -0.59
C CYS A 426 -5.77 0.73 0.09
N SER A 427 -5.65 1.00 1.40
CA SER A 427 -6.42 2.00 2.15
C SER A 427 -5.98 2.18 3.61
N PHE A 428 -6.53 3.20 4.27
CA PHE A 428 -6.35 3.46 5.71
C PHE A 428 -7.38 2.78 6.62
N SER A 429 -8.04 1.70 6.21
CA SER A 429 -9.13 1.08 6.98
C SER A 429 -8.63 0.17 8.11
N ASN A 430 -8.00 0.77 9.12
CA ASN A 430 -7.47 0.10 10.31
C ASN A 430 -7.90 0.78 11.64
N LEU A 431 -7.70 0.09 12.76
CA LEU A 431 -8.11 0.59 14.09
C LEU A 431 -7.38 1.87 14.51
N ILE A 432 -6.11 2.05 14.11
CA ILE A 432 -5.33 3.27 14.36
C ILE A 432 -5.98 4.46 13.66
N ALA A 433 -6.28 4.29 12.38
CA ALA A 433 -6.89 5.31 11.54
C ALA A 433 -8.28 5.70 12.06
N ALA A 434 -9.00 4.79 12.72
CA ALA A 434 -10.29 5.11 13.33
C ALA A 434 -10.16 6.13 14.46
N GLY A 435 -9.16 5.94 15.34
CA GLY A 435 -8.81 6.93 16.35
C GLY A 435 -8.35 8.26 15.74
N ALA A 436 -7.49 8.20 14.72
CA ALA A 436 -6.97 9.39 14.04
C ALA A 436 -8.08 10.19 13.35
N GLN A 437 -8.98 9.55 12.60
CA GLN A 437 -10.10 10.23 11.95
C GLN A 437 -11.06 10.87 12.95
N MET A 438 -11.36 10.19 14.05
CA MET A 438 -12.19 10.76 15.12
C MET A 438 -11.53 12.02 15.71
N ALA A 439 -10.21 12.03 15.87
CA ALA A 439 -9.46 13.19 16.33
C ALA A 439 -9.46 14.34 15.29
N ILE A 440 -9.21 14.04 14.02
CA ILE A 440 -9.16 15.01 12.93
C ILE A 440 -10.52 15.68 12.73
N ILE A 441 -11.55 14.90 12.42
CA ILE A 441 -12.88 15.43 12.13
C ILE A 441 -13.47 16.07 13.39
N GLY A 442 -13.25 15.45 14.55
CA GLY A 442 -13.66 16.02 15.83
C GLY A 442 -12.94 17.34 16.17
N GLY A 443 -11.70 17.54 15.73
CA GLY A 443 -10.99 18.81 15.86
C GLY A 443 -11.57 19.90 14.95
N ILE A 444 -12.02 19.51 13.74
CA ILE A 444 -12.60 20.42 12.75
C ILE A 444 -14.04 20.82 13.13
N ALA A 445 -14.85 19.85 13.57
CA ALA A 445 -16.26 20.00 13.91
C ALA A 445 -16.56 19.36 15.28
N PRO A 446 -16.29 20.07 16.40
CA PRO A 446 -16.41 19.49 17.74
C PRO A 446 -17.80 18.96 18.09
N LYS A 447 -18.86 19.56 17.52
CA LYS A 447 -20.25 19.15 17.77
C LYS A 447 -20.61 17.80 17.18
N THR A 448 -19.92 17.36 16.13
CA THR A 448 -20.21 16.08 15.46
C THR A 448 -19.48 14.90 16.12
N LYS A 449 -18.56 15.13 17.07
CA LYS A 449 -17.82 14.07 17.79
C LYS A 449 -18.71 12.92 18.32
N PRO A 450 -19.86 13.17 18.98
CA PRO A 450 -20.70 12.09 19.50
C PRO A 450 -21.39 11.28 18.42
N ILE A 451 -21.56 11.86 17.22
CA ILE A 451 -22.13 11.20 16.05
C ILE A 451 -21.04 10.33 15.42
N ILE A 452 -19.85 10.90 15.20
CA ILE A 452 -18.69 10.21 14.61
C ILE A 452 -18.35 8.95 15.41
N SER A 453 -18.36 9.01 16.75
CA SER A 453 -18.05 7.84 17.58
C SER A 453 -19.02 6.68 17.38
N LYS A 454 -20.28 6.95 17.00
CA LYS A 454 -21.28 5.91 16.68
C LYS A 454 -21.10 5.35 15.26
N LEU A 455 -20.63 6.18 14.32
CA LEU A 455 -20.49 5.81 12.90
C LEU A 455 -19.13 5.19 12.57
N ILE A 456 -18.09 5.45 13.35
CA ILE A 456 -16.69 5.14 12.99
C ILE A 456 -16.46 3.65 12.68
N MET A 457 -17.08 2.75 13.44
CA MET A 457 -16.90 1.29 13.27
C MET A 457 -17.61 0.76 12.02
N SER A 458 -18.83 1.25 11.73
CA SER A 458 -19.52 0.88 10.49
C SER A 458 -18.80 1.46 9.28
N ALA A 459 -18.27 2.68 9.40
CA ALA A 459 -17.51 3.32 8.33
C ALA A 459 -16.16 2.62 8.08
N LEU A 460 -15.49 2.13 9.13
CA LEU A 460 -14.27 1.32 9.03
C LEU A 460 -14.52 0.01 8.28
N LEU A 461 -15.63 -0.66 8.57
CA LEU A 461 -16.07 -1.84 7.84
C LEU A 461 -16.34 -1.50 6.37
N GLY A 462 -17.05 -0.39 6.10
CA GLY A 462 -17.30 0.10 4.74
C GLY A 462 -16.01 0.39 3.96
N GLY A 463 -14.99 0.94 4.61
CA GLY A 463 -13.68 1.17 4.01
C GLY A 463 -12.98 -0.13 3.60
N ASN A 464 -13.00 -1.16 4.46
CA ASN A 464 -12.42 -2.46 4.13
C ASN A 464 -13.18 -3.16 2.99
N ILE A 465 -14.52 -3.15 3.04
CA ILE A 465 -15.38 -3.72 1.99
C ILE A 465 -15.10 -3.04 0.64
N THR A 466 -14.88 -1.72 0.63
CA THR A 466 -14.55 -0.98 -0.60
C THR A 466 -13.26 -1.49 -1.24
N CYS A 467 -12.22 -1.76 -0.45
CA CYS A 467 -10.97 -2.31 -0.95
C CYS A 467 -11.13 -3.75 -1.45
N PHE A 468 -11.92 -4.57 -0.76
CA PHE A 468 -12.19 -5.94 -1.19
C PHE A 468 -12.96 -5.97 -2.50
N ILE A 469 -13.97 -5.11 -2.66
CA ILE A 469 -14.68 -4.92 -3.92
C ILE A 469 -13.70 -4.48 -5.04
N SER A 470 -12.80 -3.54 -4.74
CA SER A 470 -11.80 -3.08 -5.70
C SER A 470 -10.84 -4.22 -6.12
N ALA A 471 -10.45 -5.07 -5.18
CA ALA A 471 -9.63 -6.25 -5.44
C ALA A 471 -10.36 -7.29 -6.29
N CYS A 472 -11.64 -7.56 -6.01
CA CYS A 472 -12.47 -8.44 -6.83
C CYS A 472 -12.59 -7.93 -8.28
N ILE A 473 -12.86 -6.63 -8.45
CA ILE A 473 -12.95 -5.99 -9.76
C ILE A 473 -11.62 -6.12 -10.51
N ALA A 474 -10.49 -5.83 -9.85
CA ALA A 474 -9.17 -6.00 -10.44
C ALA A 474 -8.89 -7.45 -10.86
N GLY A 475 -9.25 -8.42 -10.01
CA GLY A 475 -9.10 -9.84 -10.30
C GLY A 475 -9.98 -10.36 -11.45
N ILE A 476 -11.08 -9.67 -11.77
CA ILE A 476 -11.94 -9.97 -12.93
C ILE A 476 -11.41 -9.29 -14.20
N LEU A 477 -11.00 -8.02 -14.11
CA LEU A 477 -10.68 -7.19 -15.27
C LEU A 477 -9.25 -7.34 -15.79
N ILE A 478 -8.30 -7.74 -14.94
CA ILE A 478 -6.88 -7.83 -15.30
C ILE A 478 -6.55 -9.29 -15.63
N GLU A 479 -6.42 -9.58 -16.92
CA GLU A 479 -6.09 -10.91 -17.44
C GLU A 479 -4.60 -11.23 -17.26
N ASP A 480 -3.71 -10.26 -17.53
CA ASP A 480 -2.24 -10.43 -17.48
C ASP A 480 -1.63 -9.59 -16.33
N PRO A 481 -1.63 -10.10 -15.08
CA PRO A 481 -1.04 -9.40 -13.96
C PRO A 481 0.49 -9.43 -14.06
N ILE A 482 1.09 -8.24 -13.99
CA ILE A 482 2.54 -8.07 -13.85
C ILE A 482 2.94 -8.03 -12.38
N LEU A 483 4.08 -8.64 -12.07
CA LEU A 483 4.75 -8.45 -10.79
C LEU A 483 5.67 -7.23 -10.94
N CYS A 484 5.33 -6.15 -10.26
CA CYS A 484 6.16 -4.95 -10.26
C CYS A 484 7.33 -5.19 -9.32
N GLN A 485 8.41 -5.79 -9.85
CA GLN A 485 9.66 -5.93 -9.11
C GLN A 485 10.18 -4.54 -8.74
N LYS A 486 10.95 -4.47 -7.63
CA LYS A 486 11.59 -3.25 -7.14
C LYS A 486 12.45 -2.61 -8.24
N THR A 487 11.91 -1.64 -8.96
CA THR A 487 12.70 -0.80 -9.88
C THR A 487 13.55 0.22 -9.11
N TYR A 488 13.39 0.35 -7.79
CA TYR A 488 14.38 0.99 -6.91
C TYR A 488 15.34 -0.06 -6.34
N GLY A 489 16.34 -0.43 -7.15
CA GLY A 489 17.68 -0.81 -6.70
C GLY A 489 17.84 -1.90 -5.64
N ILE A 490 16.94 -2.88 -5.50
CA ILE A 490 17.13 -3.99 -4.55
C ILE A 490 16.53 -5.28 -5.13
N GLN A 491 17.31 -5.98 -5.96
CA GLN A 491 17.25 -7.44 -5.99
C GLN A 491 17.89 -7.94 -4.68
N SER A 492 17.23 -8.83 -3.95
CA SER A 492 17.80 -9.40 -2.71
C SER A 492 19.07 -10.22 -2.96
N GLU A 493 19.37 -10.56 -4.21
CA GLU A 493 20.63 -11.20 -4.60
C GLU A 493 21.82 -10.21 -4.67
N ASN A 494 21.55 -8.89 -4.73
CA ASN A 494 22.57 -7.84 -4.84
C ASN A 494 22.51 -6.87 -3.64
N CYS A 495 22.32 -7.37 -2.42
CA CYS A 495 22.61 -6.56 -1.22
C CYS A 495 24.10 -6.66 -0.88
N PHE A 496 24.68 -5.57 -0.40
CA PHE A 496 26.05 -5.59 0.09
C PHE A 496 26.09 -6.31 1.44
N ASP A 497 26.57 -7.55 1.44
CA ASP A 497 26.79 -8.31 2.67
C ASP A 497 28.13 -7.90 3.27
N ILE A 498 28.06 -7.13 4.36
CA ILE A 498 29.24 -6.67 5.11
C ILE A 498 30.07 -7.86 5.59
N ASN A 499 29.44 -8.96 6.03
CA ASN A 499 30.16 -10.11 6.56
C ASN A 499 30.88 -10.88 5.45
N LEU A 500 30.23 -11.02 4.28
CA LEU A 500 30.85 -11.64 3.11
C LEU A 500 32.02 -10.78 2.61
N HIS A 501 31.84 -9.46 2.55
CA HIS A 501 32.89 -8.54 2.13
C HIS A 501 34.05 -8.52 3.12
N GLN A 502 33.78 -8.56 4.42
CA GLN A 502 34.82 -8.65 5.45
C GLN A 502 35.63 -9.94 5.30
N LYS A 503 34.97 -11.10 5.13
CA LYS A 503 35.65 -12.38 4.88
C LYS A 503 36.50 -12.34 3.62
N PHE A 504 35.97 -11.78 2.53
CA PHE A 504 36.71 -11.61 1.28
C PHE A 504 37.96 -10.72 1.46
N MET A 505 37.84 -9.62 2.20
CA MET A 505 38.97 -8.74 2.49
C MET A 505 40.00 -9.42 3.39
N GLU A 506 39.57 -10.16 4.41
CA GLU A 506 40.46 -10.97 5.27
C GLU A 506 41.22 -12.03 4.45
N GLU A 507 40.56 -12.65 3.48
CA GLU A 507 41.17 -13.64 2.58
C GLU A 507 42.19 -13.01 1.63
N ILE A 508 41.91 -11.81 1.07
CA ILE A 508 42.89 -11.04 0.27
C ILE A 508 44.10 -10.64 1.11
N ILE A 509 43.89 -10.16 2.33
CA ILE A 509 44.98 -9.77 3.25
C ILE A 509 45.86 -10.98 3.55
N ARG A 510 45.23 -12.15 3.80
CA ARG A 510 45.92 -13.41 4.06
C ARG A 510 46.70 -13.90 2.83
N GLN A 511 46.15 -13.78 1.63
CA GLN A 511 46.82 -14.21 0.39
C GLN A 511 47.98 -13.29 -0.01
N ARG A 512 47.90 -11.99 0.28
CA ARG A 512 48.95 -11.02 -0.10
C ARG A 512 50.04 -10.82 0.96
N ASN A 513 50.01 -11.53 2.09
CA ASN A 513 50.97 -11.35 3.20
C ASN A 513 51.12 -9.87 3.63
N ILE A 514 50.04 -9.08 3.49
CA ILE A 514 50.05 -7.67 3.87
C ILE A 514 49.88 -7.63 5.38
N THR A 515 50.98 -7.55 6.11
CA THR A 515 50.95 -7.18 7.53
C THR A 515 50.41 -5.76 7.64
N LEU A 516 49.18 -5.62 8.16
CA LEU A 516 48.63 -4.33 8.59
C LEU A 516 49.53 -3.78 9.70
N ASN A 517 50.28 -2.71 9.39
CA ASN A 517 51.06 -1.92 10.35
C ASN A 517 50.38 -0.58 10.56
#